data_AF-A0A1I1ZZ00-F1
#
_entry.id   AF-A0A1I1ZZ00-F1
#
_cell.length_a   1.000
_cell.length_b   1.000
_cell.length_c   1.000
_cell.angle_alpha   90.00
_cell.angle_beta   90.00
_cell.angle_gamma   90.00
#
_symmetry.space_group_name_H-M   'P 1'
#
loop_
_entity.id
_entity.type
_entity.pdbx_description
1 polymer ?
#
loop_
_entity_poly.entity_id
_entity_poly.type
_entity_poly.pdbx_seq_one_letter_code
_entity_poly.pdbx_strand_id
1 'polypeptide(L)'
;MQISEDTAMLSALKDNSLNAYQYFFMKYYKPLCIKACQMIGNMEKAKEIVQQLFIEVWKTGTYRSIEHSPGGFFYQLVCQQCREIKTNEDKETERLKTQCPPCKTGPALIPQALHSHLLVTTQ
;
A
#
# COMPACT_ATOMS: atom_id res chain seq x y z
N MET A 1 -28.11 3.67 -26.17
CA MET A 1 -26.81 3.88 -25.51
C MET A 1 -26.84 3.09 -24.21
N GLN A 2 -26.14 1.96 -24.12
CA GLN A 2 -26.18 1.10 -22.94
C GLN A 2 -25.26 1.71 -21.88
N ILE A 3 -25.83 2.47 -20.94
CA ILE A 3 -25.12 2.92 -19.74
C ILE A 3 -24.77 1.64 -18.98
N SER A 4 -23.48 1.35 -18.79
CA SER A 4 -23.08 0.23 -17.96
C SER A 4 -23.61 0.45 -16.54
N GLU A 5 -24.10 -0.60 -15.89
CA GLU A 5 -24.63 -0.54 -14.52
C GLU A 5 -23.63 0.15 -13.56
N ASP A 6 -22.33 -0.07 -13.77
CA ASP A 6 -21.24 0.61 -13.07
C ASP A 6 -21.26 2.14 -13.22
N THR A 7 -21.57 2.66 -14.40
CA THR A 7 -21.64 4.11 -14.63
C THR A 7 -22.83 4.72 -13.91
N ALA A 8 -23.99 4.05 -13.94
CA ALA A 8 -25.18 4.50 -13.21
C ALA A 8 -24.95 4.47 -11.69
N MET A 9 -24.36 3.38 -11.17
CA MET A 9 -24.00 3.27 -9.77
C MET A 9 -22.92 4.28 -9.38
N LEU A 10 -21.98 4.61 -10.26
CA LEU A 10 -20.97 5.64 -9.98
C LEU A 10 -21.60 7.02 -9.83
N SER A 11 -22.55 7.39 -10.68
CA SER A 11 -23.30 8.64 -10.53
C SER A 11 -24.06 8.66 -9.20
N ALA A 12 -24.79 7.60 -8.87
CA ALA A 12 -25.50 7.50 -7.60
C ALA A 12 -24.55 7.54 -6.38
N LEU A 13 -23.33 6.99 -6.50
CA LEU A 13 -22.31 7.07 -5.46
C LEU A 13 -21.86 8.52 -5.24
N LYS A 14 -21.70 9.29 -6.31
CA LYS A 14 -21.35 10.73 -6.23
C LYS A 14 -22.43 11.56 -5.52
N ASP A 15 -23.69 11.12 -5.60
CA ASP A 15 -24.83 11.67 -4.86
C ASP A 15 -24.94 11.14 -3.41
N ASN A 16 -23.87 10.53 -2.88
CA ASN A 16 -23.80 9.92 -1.54
C ASN A 16 -24.82 8.78 -1.31
N SER A 17 -25.23 8.05 -2.36
CA SER A 17 -26.11 6.90 -2.21
C SER A 17 -25.41 5.73 -1.53
N LEU A 18 -25.93 5.31 -0.38
CA LEU A 18 -25.44 4.14 0.34
C LEU A 18 -25.61 2.85 -0.48
N ASN A 19 -26.68 2.75 -1.28
CA ASN A 19 -26.95 1.58 -2.11
C ASN A 19 -25.88 1.41 -3.19
N ALA A 20 -25.42 2.52 -3.78
CA ALA A 20 -24.34 2.50 -4.76
C ALA A 20 -23.01 2.09 -4.12
N TYR A 21 -22.74 2.56 -2.90
CA TYR A 21 -21.58 2.13 -2.14
C TYR A 21 -21.61 0.63 -1.84
N GLN A 22 -22.76 0.11 -1.38
CA GLN A 22 -22.96 -1.32 -1.14
C GLN A 22 -22.77 -2.14 -2.42
N TYR A 23 -23.28 -1.67 -3.56
CA TYR A 23 -23.07 -2.32 -4.86
C TYR A 23 -21.59 -2.52 -5.16
N PHE A 24 -20.78 -1.45 -5.05
CA PHE A 24 -19.35 -1.53 -5.31
C PHE A 24 -18.60 -2.37 -4.27
N PHE A 25 -18.99 -2.27 -3.01
CA PHE A 25 -18.44 -3.11 -1.95
C PHE A 25 -18.69 -4.59 -2.27
N MET A 26 -19.93 -5.00 -2.52
CA MET A 26 -20.24 -6.40 -2.82
C MET A 26 -19.56 -6.90 -4.09
N LYS A 27 -19.48 -6.05 -5.13
CA LYS A 27 -18.87 -6.40 -6.41
C LYS A 27 -17.36 -6.58 -6.31
N TYR A 28 -16.65 -5.70 -5.60
CA TYR A 28 -15.18 -5.68 -5.62
C TYR A 28 -14.53 -6.26 -4.37
N TYR A 29 -15.23 -6.41 -3.24
CA TYR A 29 -14.63 -6.85 -1.99
C TYR A 29 -13.85 -8.16 -2.13
N LYS A 30 -14.49 -9.23 -2.63
CA LYS A 30 -13.85 -10.55 -2.76
C LYS A 30 -12.66 -10.54 -3.76
N PRO A 31 -12.80 -10.01 -4.99
CA PRO A 31 -11.67 -9.89 -5.92
C PRO A 31 -10.49 -9.08 -5.36
N LEU A 32 -10.76 -7.97 -4.66
CA LEU A 32 -9.74 -7.15 -4.06
C LEU A 32 -9.04 -7.85 -2.89
N CYS A 33 -9.76 -8.61 -2.06
CA CYS A 33 -9.16 -9.43 -1.01
C CYS A 33 -8.16 -10.44 -1.59
N ILE A 34 -8.52 -11.10 -2.71
CA ILE A 34 -7.63 -12.03 -3.39
C ILE A 34 -6.39 -11.29 -3.90
N LYS A 35 -6.57 -10.11 -4.52
CA LYS A 35 -5.46 -9.31 -5.03
C LYS A 35 -4.51 -8.84 -3.92
N ALA A 36 -5.07 -8.35 -2.81
CA ALA A 36 -4.30 -7.95 -1.64
C ALA A 36 -3.56 -9.14 -1.03
N CYS A 37 -4.21 -10.32 -0.94
CA CYS A 37 -3.58 -11.55 -0.45
C CYS A 37 -2.41 -12.00 -1.34
N GLN A 38 -2.50 -11.85 -2.67
CA GLN A 38 -1.38 -12.13 -3.57
C GLN A 38 -0.17 -11.23 -3.31
N MET A 39 -0.39 -10.01 -2.80
CA MET A 39 0.69 -9.10 -2.44
C MET A 39 1.20 -9.40 -1.03
N ILE A 40 0.32 -9.45 -0.03
CA ILE A 40 0.67 -9.51 1.39
C ILE A 40 0.95 -10.94 1.89
N GLY A 41 0.45 -11.97 1.22
CA GLY A 41 0.62 -13.38 1.61
C GLY A 41 -0.25 -13.83 2.79
N ASN A 42 -1.10 -12.96 3.34
CA ASN A 42 -2.02 -13.27 4.44
C ASN A 42 -3.44 -12.81 4.10
N MET A 43 -4.39 -13.76 4.06
CA MET A 43 -5.78 -13.50 3.67
C MET A 43 -6.57 -12.71 4.73
N GLU A 44 -6.29 -12.90 6.01
CA GLU A 44 -6.96 -12.17 7.09
C GLU A 44 -6.55 -10.70 7.06
N LYS A 45 -5.25 -10.43 6.96
CA LYS A 45 -4.70 -9.08 6.77
C LYS A 45 -5.21 -8.45 5.47
N ALA A 46 -5.30 -9.22 4.38
CA ALA A 46 -5.85 -8.74 3.12
C ALA A 46 -7.31 -8.27 3.24
N LYS A 47 -8.15 -9.01 3.99
CA LYS A 47 -9.54 -8.59 4.26
C LYS A 47 -9.57 -7.29 5.05
N GLU A 48 -8.77 -7.17 6.11
CA GLU A 48 -8.68 -5.94 6.91
C GLU A 48 -8.29 -4.73 6.06
N ILE A 49 -7.25 -4.86 5.22
CA ILE A 49 -6.80 -3.80 4.30
C ILE A 49 -7.95 -3.36 3.39
N VAL A 50 -8.65 -4.30 2.75
CA VAL A 50 -9.74 -3.98 1.83
C VAL A 50 -10.92 -3.35 2.57
N GLN A 51 -11.25 -3.81 3.78
CA GLN A 51 -12.30 -3.19 4.60
C GLN A 51 -11.96 -1.74 4.95
N GLN A 52 -10.74 -1.49 5.44
CA GLN A 52 -10.30 -0.15 5.79
C GLN A 52 -10.27 0.79 4.58
N LEU A 53 -9.83 0.29 3.43
CA LEU A 53 -9.85 1.03 2.17
C LEU A 53 -11.26 1.50 1.81
N PHE A 54 -12.25 0.61 1.87
CA PHE A 54 -13.63 0.98 1.56
C PHE A 54 -14.19 2.03 2.53
N ILE A 55 -13.90 1.88 3.83
CA ILE A 55 -14.29 2.86 4.86
C ILE A 55 -13.63 4.22 4.58
N GLU A 56 -12.33 4.23 4.28
CA GLU A 56 -11.57 5.45 3.99
C GLU A 56 -12.09 6.13 2.73
N VAL A 57 -12.33 5.38 1.65
CA VAL A 57 -12.90 5.90 0.40
C VAL A 57 -14.26 6.57 0.64
N TRP A 58 -15.11 5.96 1.47
CA TRP A 58 -16.40 6.55 1.84
C TRP A 58 -16.23 7.84 2.64
N LYS A 59 -15.41 7.81 3.69
CA LYS A 59 -15.18 8.96 4.59
C LYS A 59 -14.56 10.16 3.87
N THR A 60 -13.57 9.90 3.01
CA THR A 60 -12.82 10.94 2.30
C THR A 60 -13.55 11.44 1.05
N GLY A 61 -14.52 10.67 0.54
CA GLY A 61 -15.21 11.02 -0.70
C GLY A 61 -14.32 10.90 -1.94
N THR A 62 -13.22 10.16 -1.88
CA THR A 62 -12.25 10.01 -3.00
C THR A 62 -12.89 9.44 -4.26
N TYR A 63 -14.02 8.74 -4.13
CA TYR A 63 -14.82 8.26 -5.25
C TYR A 63 -15.36 9.38 -6.16
N ARG A 64 -15.46 10.63 -5.68
CA ARG A 64 -15.91 11.77 -6.50
C ARG A 64 -14.98 12.03 -7.68
N SER A 65 -13.70 11.72 -7.55
CA SER A 65 -12.66 11.90 -8.56
C SER A 65 -12.62 10.77 -9.61
N ILE A 66 -13.48 9.75 -9.51
CA ILE A 66 -13.51 8.66 -10.49
C ILE A 66 -14.23 9.14 -11.77
N GLU A 67 -13.51 9.20 -12.88
CA GLU A 67 -14.06 9.65 -14.16
C GLU A 67 -14.63 8.52 -15.02
N HIS A 68 -13.92 7.37 -15.10
CA HIS A 68 -14.23 6.36 -16.13
C HIS A 68 -14.25 4.90 -15.67
N SER A 69 -13.57 4.53 -14.58
CA SER A 69 -13.52 3.12 -14.15
C SER A 69 -13.44 2.97 -12.62
N PRO A 70 -14.56 2.65 -11.94
CA PRO A 70 -14.53 2.38 -10.51
C PRO A 70 -13.70 1.14 -10.18
N GLY A 71 -13.75 0.11 -11.02
CA GLY A 71 -12.92 -1.10 -10.85
C GLY A 71 -11.43 -0.78 -10.88
N GLY A 72 -10.95 -0.10 -11.93
CA GLY A 72 -9.54 0.27 -12.04
C GLY A 72 -9.06 1.11 -10.85
N PHE A 73 -9.88 2.06 -10.41
CA PHE A 73 -9.62 2.88 -9.23
C PHE A 73 -9.40 2.03 -7.97
N PHE A 74 -10.33 1.12 -7.63
CA PHE A 74 -10.20 0.31 -6.43
C PHE A 74 -8.99 -0.64 -6.47
N TYR A 75 -8.70 -1.22 -7.64
CA TYR A 75 -7.52 -2.07 -7.80
C TYR A 75 -6.22 -1.29 -7.62
N GLN A 76 -6.11 -0.09 -8.20
CA GLN A 76 -4.95 0.77 -8.03
C GLN A 76 -4.75 1.14 -6.56
N LEU A 77 -5.83 1.53 -5.88
CA LEU A 77 -5.78 1.94 -4.48
C LEU A 77 -5.39 0.79 -3.54
N VAL A 78 -5.94 -0.42 -3.74
CA VAL A 78 -5.53 -1.60 -2.96
C VAL A 78 -4.05 -1.93 -3.19
N CYS A 79 -3.58 -1.87 -4.44
CA CYS A 79 -2.17 -2.14 -4.73
C CYS A 79 -1.24 -1.08 -4.11
N GLN A 80 -1.66 0.19 -4.11
CA GLN A 80 -0.96 1.29 -3.46
C GLN A 80 -0.79 1.03 -1.96
N GLN A 81 -1.89 0.78 -1.25
CA GLN A 81 -1.87 0.48 0.18
C GLN A 81 -1.03 -0.76 0.51
N CYS A 82 -1.15 -1.83 -0.29
CA CYS A 82 -0.34 -3.04 -0.08
C CYS A 82 1.17 -2.78 -0.23
N ARG A 83 1.59 -1.90 -1.15
CA ARG A 83 3.01 -1.52 -1.30
C ARG A 83 3.51 -0.71 -0.12
N GLU A 84 2.70 0.23 0.37
CA GLU A 84 3.02 1.07 1.51
C GLU A 84 3.20 0.24 2.79
N ILE A 85 2.30 -0.72 3.02
CA ILE A 85 2.39 -1.65 4.17
C ILE A 85 3.70 -2.44 4.13
N LYS A 86 4.06 -3.04 2.99
CA LYS A 86 5.33 -3.78 2.86
C LYS A 86 6.55 -2.89 3.14
N THR A 87 6.55 -1.69 2.57
CA THR A 87 7.65 -0.73 2.75
C THR A 87 7.79 -0.34 4.23
N ASN A 88 6.68 -0.24 4.97
CA ASN A 88 6.70 0.08 6.39
C ASN A 88 7.17 -1.11 7.24
N GLU A 89 6.75 -2.34 6.91
CA GLU A 89 7.24 -3.58 7.54
C GLU A 89 8.76 -3.73 7.38
N ASP A 90 9.29 -3.43 6.19
CA ASP A 90 10.74 -3.47 5.93
C ASP A 90 11.48 -2.45 6.80
N LYS A 91 10.98 -1.20 6.88
CA LYS A 91 11.57 -0.15 7.72
C LYS A 91 11.55 -0.50 9.20
N GLU A 92 10.46 -1.09 9.69
CA GLU A 92 10.35 -1.51 11.09
C GLU A 92 11.30 -2.66 11.41
N THR A 93 11.41 -3.61 10.48
CA THR A 93 12.38 -4.72 10.55
C THR A 93 13.82 -4.21 10.59
N GLU A 94 14.18 -3.23 9.76
CA GLU A 94 15.51 -2.61 9.76
C GLU A 94 15.77 -1.78 11.03
N ARG A 95 14.76 -1.08 11.56
CA ARG A 95 14.86 -0.36 12.85
C ARG A 95 15.09 -1.31 14.04
N LEU A 96 14.50 -2.50 14.00
CA LEU A 96 14.69 -3.50 15.04
C LEU A 96 16.10 -4.12 14.96
N LYS A 97 16.59 -4.39 13.74
CA LYS A 97 17.96 -4.91 13.51
C LYS A 97 19.05 -3.90 13.86
N THR A 98 18.79 -2.60 13.74
CA THR A 98 19.79 -1.52 13.95
C THR A 98 19.93 -1.05 15.40
N GLN A 99 19.17 -1.59 16.36
CA GLN A 99 19.34 -1.27 17.79
C GLN A 99 20.39 -2.19 18.45
N CYS A 100 21.58 -1.65 18.75
CA CYS A 100 22.54 -2.30 19.67
C CYS A 100 21.92 -2.38 21.08
N PRO A 101 21.84 -3.56 21.73
CA PRO A 101 21.62 -3.64 23.19
C PRO A 101 22.82 -3.00 23.92
N PRO A 102 22.66 -2.44 25.14
CA PRO A 102 23.28 -1.19 25.59
C PRO A 102 24.81 -1.21 25.61
N CYS A 103 25.41 -1.07 24.43
CA CYS A 103 26.76 -0.63 24.25
C CYS A 103 26.71 0.90 24.24
N LYS A 104 27.19 1.57 25.31
CA LYS A 104 27.21 3.05 25.44
C LYS A 104 28.24 3.71 24.51
N THR A 105 28.31 3.28 23.26
CA THR A 105 29.15 3.87 22.24
C THR A 105 28.22 4.11 21.06
N GLY A 106 28.12 5.36 20.62
CA GLY A 106 27.19 5.81 19.57
C GLY A 106 27.32 5.04 18.25
N PRO A 107 26.57 5.43 17.20
CA PRO A 107 26.46 4.65 15.97
C PRO A 107 27.84 4.23 15.46
N ALA A 108 27.98 2.94 15.14
CA ALA A 108 29.20 2.38 14.59
C ALA A 108 29.54 3.12 13.28
N LEU A 109 30.41 4.12 13.38
CA LEU A 109 31.09 4.68 12.24
C LEU A 109 31.94 3.52 11.68
N ILE A 110 31.48 2.96 10.57
CA ILE A 110 32.30 2.09 9.72
C ILE A 110 33.56 2.91 9.40
N PRO A 111 34.76 2.55 9.89
CA PRO A 111 35.95 3.23 9.44
C PRO A 111 36.05 2.95 7.95
N GLN A 112 36.02 4.00 7.12
CA GLN A 112 36.45 3.83 5.73
C GLN A 112 37.82 3.19 5.79
N ALA A 113 37.94 1.96 5.28
CA ALA A 113 39.17 1.20 5.34
C ALA A 113 40.30 2.05 4.75
N LEU A 114 41.19 2.53 5.62
CA LEU A 114 42.37 3.26 5.24
C LEU A 114 43.31 2.32 4.49
N HIS A 115 43.46 2.63 3.20
CA HIS A 115 44.64 2.44 2.35
C HIS A 115 45.17 1.03 2.09
N SER A 116 45.20 0.68 0.80
CA SER A 116 46.34 -0.04 0.23
C SER A 116 46.70 0.55 -1.14
N HIS A 117 47.52 1.59 -1.15
CA HIS A 117 48.43 1.86 -2.26
C HIS A 117 49.85 1.84 -1.72
N LEU A 118 50.42 0.63 -1.65
CA LEU A 118 51.86 0.44 -1.69
C LEU A 118 52.31 0.70 -3.12
N LEU A 119 52.98 1.83 -3.36
CA LEU A 119 53.94 1.92 -4.45
C LEU A 119 55.26 2.40 -3.84
N VAL A 120 56.13 1.42 -3.66
CA VAL A 120 57.54 1.58 -3.36
C VAL A 120 58.17 2.34 -4.54
N THR A 121 58.66 3.53 -4.27
CA THR A 121 59.53 4.27 -5.18
C THR A 121 60.94 3.70 -5.10
N THR A 122 61.39 3.05 -6.18
CA THR A 122 62.80 2.80 -6.47
C THR A 122 63.03 2.92 -7.97
N GLN A 123 63.51 4.08 -8.44
CA GLN A 123 64.91 4.30 -8.83
C GLN A 123 65.12 5.77 -9.19
#